data_AF-A0A6A0A8D5-F1
#
_entry.id   AF-A0A6A0A8D5-F1
#
_cell.length_a   1.000
_cell.length_b   1.000
_cell.length_c   1.000
_cell.angle_alpha   90.00
_cell.angle_beta   90.00
_cell.angle_gamma   90.00
#
_symmetry.space_group_name_H-M   'P 1'
#
loop_
_entity.id
_entity.type
_entity.pdbx_description
1 polymer ?
#
loop_
_entity_poly.entity_id
_entity_poly.type
_entity_poly.pdbx_seq_one_letter_code
_entity_poly.pdbx_strand_id
1 'polypeptide(L)'
;CAQPYTAAAVPHVTSKEAEAQPGGLAAPHPSPCDATGPNKHQQQPARPLNNILNASLAALPPGGGMFWQQGPDGNNRPKTLDINVLRTALGRMKSFFNRRGRRDGNCIAPDVGHEVMKGSVYPDGVFKRVHLTKYEVFFFPMGGRLIAVYPRQDIFVIFCPRGEGLTTDEESNLVEFLNANVKQTEWEVIDGTCPQQTDDWSDELRMLIHMEYLWRRSFRRNSVQTGIRYDAKRMLARQRLLQCTLETEGEWCSLIDVHPKWKNRAPSDMADPLSVSHPH
;
A
#
# COMPACT_ATOMS: atom_id res chain seq x y z
N CYS A 1 -29.82 -8.66 -34.92
CA CYS A 1 -31.13 -8.21 -35.43
C CYS A 1 -32.15 -8.32 -34.31
N ALA A 2 -33.02 -7.40 -33.97
CA ALA A 2 -33.21 -5.97 -34.22
C ALA A 2 -34.24 -5.54 -33.13
N GLN A 3 -34.12 -4.33 -32.59
CA GLN A 3 -35.19 -3.74 -31.79
C GLN A 3 -36.41 -3.42 -32.67
N PRO A 4 -37.57 -3.15 -32.06
CA PRO A 4 -38.51 -2.19 -32.60
C PRO A 4 -38.61 -0.92 -31.74
N TYR A 5 -38.37 0.21 -32.39
CA TYR A 5 -38.86 1.56 -32.07
C TYR A 5 -40.37 1.65 -32.38
N THR A 6 -41.20 2.41 -31.66
CA THR A 6 -41.70 3.79 -31.96
C THR A 6 -42.91 4.04 -31.00
N ALA A 7 -43.42 5.22 -30.64
CA ALA A 7 -43.28 6.62 -31.07
C ALA A 7 -43.71 7.58 -29.95
N ALA A 8 -43.40 8.87 -30.17
CA ALA A 8 -43.50 10.04 -29.30
C ALA A 8 -44.90 10.66 -29.10
N ALA A 9 -45.05 11.51 -28.07
CA ALA A 9 -45.58 12.88 -28.16
C ALA A 9 -45.47 13.66 -26.81
N VAL A 10 -44.98 14.90 -26.90
CA VAL A 10 -45.00 16.05 -25.95
C VAL A 10 -45.92 17.11 -26.67
N PRO A 11 -46.43 18.27 -26.13
CA PRO A 11 -45.82 19.14 -25.11
C PRO A 11 -46.74 20.09 -24.27
N HIS A 12 -46.05 21.00 -23.55
CA HIS A 12 -46.43 22.35 -23.06
C HIS A 12 -47.00 22.53 -21.65
N VAL A 13 -46.23 23.22 -20.78
CA VAL A 13 -46.67 24.39 -19.99
C VAL A 13 -45.52 25.42 -19.88
N THR A 14 -45.90 26.69 -19.91
CA THR A 14 -45.20 27.95 -20.16
C THR A 14 -44.46 28.58 -18.97
N SER A 15 -43.46 29.41 -19.30
CA SER A 15 -42.74 30.34 -18.41
C SER A 15 -43.50 31.67 -18.22
N LYS A 16 -43.31 32.33 -17.06
CA LYS A 16 -43.47 33.79 -16.92
C LYS A 16 -42.47 34.36 -15.90
N GLU A 17 -41.81 35.43 -16.33
CA GLU A 17 -40.88 36.31 -15.63
C GLU A 17 -41.48 37.06 -14.43
N ALA A 18 -40.60 37.50 -13.52
CA ALA A 18 -40.73 38.77 -12.82
C ALA A 18 -39.33 39.32 -12.45
N GLU A 19 -38.95 40.46 -13.06
CA GLU A 19 -37.86 41.34 -12.64
C GLU A 19 -38.34 42.35 -11.59
N ALA A 20 -37.45 42.73 -10.65
CA ALA A 20 -37.08 44.12 -10.28
C ALA A 20 -36.62 44.26 -8.80
N GLN A 21 -35.38 44.74 -8.62
CA GLN A 21 -34.88 45.53 -7.46
C GLN A 21 -35.18 47.04 -7.72
N PRO A 22 -34.91 48.07 -6.84
CA PRO A 22 -33.93 48.16 -5.73
C PRO A 22 -34.35 49.04 -4.50
N GLY A 23 -33.46 49.18 -3.50
CA GLY A 23 -33.55 50.24 -2.47
C GLY A 23 -32.68 50.00 -1.22
N GLY A 24 -31.73 50.90 -0.93
CA GLY A 24 -30.75 50.82 0.17
C GLY A 24 -31.03 51.70 1.40
N LEU A 25 -29.98 51.88 2.23
CA LEU A 25 -29.82 52.60 3.53
C LEU A 25 -30.07 51.71 4.77
N ALA A 26 -29.26 51.65 5.85
CA ALA A 26 -28.16 52.48 6.36
C ALA A 26 -27.24 51.68 7.32
N ALA A 27 -26.05 52.22 7.61
CA ALA A 27 -25.02 51.73 8.57
C ALA A 27 -25.37 52.09 10.04
N PRO A 28 -24.61 51.63 11.08
CA PRO A 28 -23.29 52.22 11.37
C PRO A 28 -22.20 51.24 11.88
N HIS A 29 -20.94 51.62 11.63
CA HIS A 29 -19.75 51.14 12.35
C HIS A 29 -19.62 51.80 13.73
N PRO A 30 -18.81 51.21 14.63
CA PRO A 30 -17.79 51.97 15.33
C PRO A 30 -16.36 51.48 15.00
N SER A 31 -15.45 52.45 14.94
CA SER A 31 -13.99 52.37 14.74
C SER A 31 -13.23 52.08 16.08
N PRO A 32 -11.92 52.37 16.23
CA PRO A 32 -10.73 51.64 15.76
C PRO A 32 -9.69 51.30 16.88
N CYS A 33 -8.57 50.68 16.48
CA CYS A 33 -7.22 50.72 17.07
C CYS A 33 -6.79 49.82 18.25
N ASP A 34 -5.67 49.13 17.98
CA ASP A 34 -4.47 48.88 18.80
C ASP A 34 -4.28 47.64 19.70
N ALA A 35 -3.09 47.05 19.45
CA ALA A 35 -2.10 46.50 20.40
C ALA A 35 -2.03 44.98 20.69
N THR A 36 -0.92 44.40 20.20
CA THR A 36 0.01 43.45 20.88
C THR A 36 -0.44 42.04 21.29
N GLY A 37 0.23 41.02 20.70
CA GLY A 37 0.45 39.70 21.32
C GLY A 37 0.55 38.52 20.34
N PRO A 38 1.67 37.77 20.28
CA PRO A 38 1.96 36.84 19.18
C PRO A 38 1.33 35.45 19.39
N ASN A 39 0.70 34.94 18.33
CA ASN A 39 0.19 33.57 18.26
C ASN A 39 1.37 32.59 18.04
N LYS A 40 1.84 31.95 19.11
CA LYS A 40 2.78 30.82 19.04
C LYS A 40 2.03 29.55 18.64
N HIS A 41 1.75 29.39 17.35
CA HIS A 41 1.67 28.08 16.72
C HIS A 41 2.61 28.08 15.52
N GLN A 42 3.87 27.77 15.82
CA GLN A 42 4.91 27.49 14.85
C GLN A 42 4.52 26.20 14.12
N GLN A 43 3.73 26.33 13.04
CA GLN A 43 3.62 25.30 12.02
C GLN A 43 5.05 25.05 11.50
N GLN A 44 5.59 23.88 11.82
CA GLN A 44 6.81 23.42 11.15
C GLN A 44 6.51 23.29 9.66
N PRO A 45 7.32 23.87 8.76
CA PRO A 45 7.09 23.76 7.34
C PRO A 45 7.34 22.31 6.88
N ALA A 46 6.41 21.77 6.11
CA ALA A 46 6.63 20.55 5.33
C ALA A 46 7.90 20.71 4.50
N ARG A 47 8.92 19.89 4.76
CA ARG A 47 10.18 19.94 4.00
C ARG A 47 9.88 19.60 2.53
N PRO A 48 10.36 20.40 1.56
CA PRO A 48 10.10 20.15 0.14
C PRO A 48 10.86 18.90 -0.34
N LEU A 49 10.20 18.12 -1.21
CA LEU A 49 10.66 16.90 -1.89
C LEU A 49 12.07 16.98 -2.55
N ASN A 50 12.62 18.18 -2.70
CA ASN A 50 13.85 18.45 -3.46
C ASN A 50 15.12 17.94 -2.79
N ASN A 51 15.12 17.72 -1.46
CA ASN A 51 16.30 17.19 -0.76
C ASN A 51 16.48 15.67 -0.91
N ILE A 52 15.54 14.96 -1.54
CA ILE A 52 15.59 13.51 -1.77
C ILE A 52 16.43 13.18 -3.03
N LEU A 53 16.76 14.19 -3.87
CA LEU A 53 17.31 13.98 -5.21
C LEU A 53 18.85 14.03 -5.30
N ASN A 54 19.56 14.47 -4.25
CA ASN A 54 21.01 14.73 -4.32
C ASN A 54 21.83 13.84 -3.37
N ALA A 55 21.80 12.52 -3.58
CA ALA A 55 22.80 11.62 -3.01
C ALA A 55 23.59 10.98 -4.17
N SER A 56 24.88 11.31 -4.28
CA SER A 56 25.80 10.77 -5.28
C SER A 56 27.06 10.23 -4.59
N LEU A 57 27.53 9.10 -5.15
CA LEU A 57 28.76 8.33 -4.95
C LEU A 57 29.03 7.59 -3.60
N ALA A 58 29.10 6.26 -3.75
CA ALA A 58 30.11 5.34 -3.18
C ALA A 58 30.15 5.04 -1.67
N ALA A 59 29.05 5.25 -0.94
CA ALA A 59 28.81 4.56 0.33
C ALA A 59 27.34 4.18 0.43
N LEU A 60 27.03 3.00 0.99
CA LEU A 60 25.65 2.69 1.39
C LEU A 60 25.19 3.86 2.28
N PRO A 61 24.10 4.57 1.94
CA PRO A 61 23.57 5.61 2.83
C PRO A 61 23.29 4.98 4.20
N PRO A 62 23.27 5.73 5.32
CA PRO A 62 22.85 5.19 6.61
C PRO A 62 21.46 4.56 6.47
N GLY A 63 21.31 3.27 6.76
CA GLY A 63 20.07 2.51 6.51
C GLY A 63 19.99 1.82 5.13
N GLY A 64 20.86 2.18 4.20
CA GLY A 64 20.95 1.60 2.85
C GLY A 64 21.27 0.11 2.84
N GLY A 65 22.05 -0.39 3.80
CA GLY A 65 22.33 -1.83 3.92
C GLY A 65 21.09 -2.69 4.16
N MET A 66 19.94 -2.11 4.54
CA MET A 66 18.66 -2.81 4.69
C MET A 66 17.88 -2.94 3.37
N PHE A 67 18.25 -2.19 2.33
CA PHE A 67 17.54 -2.17 1.03
C PHE A 67 18.43 -2.55 -0.14
N TRP A 68 19.75 -2.44 0.04
CA TRP A 68 20.75 -2.58 -1.01
C TRP A 68 21.91 -3.47 -0.55
N GLN A 69 22.54 -4.12 -1.51
CA GLN A 69 23.78 -4.86 -1.36
C GLN A 69 24.75 -4.48 -2.48
N GLN A 70 26.05 -4.59 -2.24
CA GLN A 70 27.04 -4.31 -3.27
C GLN A 70 27.13 -5.50 -4.24
N GLY A 71 27.02 -5.22 -5.54
CA GLY A 71 27.21 -6.19 -6.61
C GLY A 71 28.69 -6.45 -6.92
N PRO A 72 29.02 -7.50 -7.69
CA PRO A 72 30.39 -7.81 -8.12
C PRO A 72 31.03 -6.68 -8.95
N ASP A 73 30.21 -5.87 -9.60
CA ASP A 73 30.55 -4.69 -10.38
C ASP A 73 30.77 -3.42 -9.52
N GLY A 74 30.67 -3.53 -8.19
CA GLY A 74 30.78 -2.42 -7.25
C GLY A 74 29.53 -1.56 -7.14
N ASN A 75 28.50 -1.78 -7.98
CA ASN A 75 27.26 -1.03 -7.97
C ASN A 75 26.28 -1.55 -6.90
N ASN A 76 25.42 -0.66 -6.39
CA ASN A 76 24.35 -1.08 -5.48
C ASN A 76 23.27 -1.84 -6.25
N ARG A 77 22.92 -3.03 -5.75
CA ARG A 77 21.82 -3.87 -6.22
C ARG A 77 20.73 -3.93 -5.15
N PRO A 78 19.45 -3.99 -5.52
CA PRO A 78 18.38 -4.20 -4.55
C PRO A 78 18.53 -5.58 -3.90
N LYS A 79 18.01 -5.71 -2.69
CA LYS A 79 17.89 -6.99 -1.99
C LYS A 79 16.48 -7.20 -1.45
N THR A 80 16.15 -8.47 -1.21
CA THR A 80 14.97 -8.92 -0.45
C THR A 80 14.85 -8.15 0.87
N LEU A 81 13.62 -7.75 1.20
CA LEU A 81 13.38 -6.95 2.42
C LEU A 81 13.44 -7.87 3.65
N ASP A 82 14.21 -7.46 4.66
CA ASP A 82 14.22 -8.19 5.92
C ASP A 82 12.92 -8.02 6.72
N ILE A 83 12.72 -8.94 7.67
CA ILE A 83 11.50 -8.99 8.48
C ILE A 83 11.27 -7.74 9.34
N ASN A 84 12.33 -7.05 9.78
CA ASN A 84 12.21 -5.84 10.58
C ASN A 84 11.82 -4.64 9.71
N VAL A 85 12.37 -4.55 8.49
CA VAL A 85 11.93 -3.59 7.48
C VAL A 85 10.45 -3.80 7.16
N LEU A 86 10.04 -5.05 6.90
CA LEU A 86 8.64 -5.39 6.68
C LEU A 86 7.74 -4.96 7.85
N ARG A 87 8.10 -5.34 9.09
CA ARG A 87 7.32 -4.99 10.29
C ARG A 87 7.13 -3.48 10.39
N THR A 88 8.19 -2.71 10.15
CA THR A 88 8.16 -1.25 10.20
C THR A 88 7.29 -0.67 9.08
N ALA A 89 7.43 -1.17 7.85
CA ALA A 89 6.64 -0.75 6.70
C ALA A 89 5.13 -1.00 6.92
N LEU A 90 4.78 -2.21 7.36
CA LEU A 90 3.40 -2.60 7.65
C LEU A 90 2.80 -1.73 8.76
N GLY A 91 3.55 -1.47 9.83
CA GLY A 91 3.11 -0.58 10.92
C GLY A 91 2.82 0.85 10.45
N ARG A 92 3.68 1.40 9.59
CA ARG A 92 3.49 2.75 9.02
C ARG A 92 2.33 2.81 8.03
N MET A 93 2.24 1.85 7.11
CA MET A 93 1.14 1.75 6.15
C MET A 93 -0.21 1.61 6.85
N LYS A 94 -0.30 0.72 7.85
CA LYS A 94 -1.51 0.55 8.69
C LYS A 94 -1.89 1.84 9.40
N SER A 95 -0.92 2.51 10.03
CA SER A 95 -1.17 3.78 10.75
C SER A 95 -1.69 4.86 9.80
N PHE A 96 -1.13 4.94 8.59
CA PHE A 96 -1.57 5.87 7.55
C PHE A 96 -3.03 5.65 7.14
N PHE A 97 -3.42 4.41 6.83
CA PHE A 97 -4.81 4.12 6.44
C PHE A 97 -5.80 4.30 7.60
N ASN A 98 -5.40 3.96 8.83
CA ASN A 98 -6.22 4.17 10.03
C ASN A 98 -6.51 5.66 10.30
N ARG A 99 -5.52 6.54 10.09
CA ARG A 99 -5.70 7.99 10.19
C ARG A 99 -6.65 8.55 9.14
N ARG A 100 -6.79 7.87 8.00
CA ARG A 100 -7.75 8.20 6.92
C ARG A 100 -9.09 7.47 7.02
N GLY A 101 -9.40 6.92 8.20
CA GLY A 101 -10.69 6.28 8.47
C GLY A 101 -10.86 4.88 7.87
N ARG A 102 -9.83 4.30 7.24
CA ARG A 102 -9.88 2.94 6.67
C ARG A 102 -9.41 1.91 7.70
N ARG A 103 -10.26 1.65 8.70
CA ARG A 103 -9.95 0.80 9.86
C ARG A 103 -10.47 -0.63 9.76
N ASP A 104 -11.18 -0.95 8.69
CA ASP A 104 -11.82 -2.25 8.49
C ASP A 104 -10.82 -3.33 8.03
N GLY A 105 -9.58 -2.93 7.74
CA GLY A 105 -8.47 -3.83 7.42
C GLY A 105 -7.44 -3.93 8.55
N ASN A 106 -6.82 -5.11 8.69
CA ASN A 106 -5.67 -5.31 9.57
C ASN A 106 -4.55 -6.06 8.86
N CYS A 107 -3.34 -6.08 9.45
CA CYS A 107 -2.24 -6.92 9.01
C CYS A 107 -1.63 -7.62 10.22
N ILE A 108 -1.42 -8.92 10.09
CA ILE A 108 -0.67 -9.73 11.04
C ILE A 108 0.83 -9.44 10.88
N ALA A 109 1.58 -9.60 11.97
CA ALA A 109 3.02 -9.39 11.94
C ALA A 109 3.68 -10.46 11.04
N PRO A 110 4.71 -10.10 10.25
CA PRO A 110 5.33 -11.01 9.29
C PRO A 110 6.02 -12.21 9.96
N ASP A 111 6.46 -12.06 11.22
CA ASP A 111 6.99 -13.16 12.05
C ASP A 111 5.95 -14.24 12.32
N VAL A 112 4.69 -13.85 12.53
CA VAL A 112 3.63 -14.83 12.74
C VAL A 112 3.41 -15.68 11.50
N GLY A 113 3.42 -15.05 10.32
CA GLY A 113 3.25 -15.81 9.08
C GLY A 113 4.43 -16.73 8.77
N HIS A 114 5.65 -16.34 9.13
CA HIS A 114 6.81 -17.20 9.01
C HIS A 114 6.74 -18.44 9.91
N GLU A 115 6.23 -18.30 11.13
CA GLU A 115 6.05 -19.40 12.05
C GLU A 115 4.86 -20.29 11.68
N VAL A 116 3.77 -19.73 11.16
CA VAL A 116 2.67 -20.53 10.60
C VAL A 116 3.13 -21.37 9.41
N MET A 117 3.98 -20.84 8.52
CA MET A 117 4.56 -21.66 7.44
C MET A 117 5.28 -22.91 7.96
N LYS A 118 5.89 -22.85 9.15
CA LYS A 118 6.59 -23.97 9.79
C LYS A 118 5.70 -24.92 10.58
N GLY A 119 4.40 -24.63 10.69
CA GLY A 119 3.48 -25.40 11.53
C GLY A 119 3.62 -25.09 13.03
N SER A 120 4.17 -23.93 13.39
CA SER A 120 4.31 -23.53 14.79
C SER A 120 2.95 -23.34 15.46
N VAL A 121 2.76 -23.97 16.61
CA VAL A 121 1.54 -23.84 17.43
C VAL A 121 1.66 -22.63 18.34
N TYR A 122 0.61 -21.82 18.36
CA TYR A 122 0.52 -20.67 19.27
C TYR A 122 -0.25 -21.03 20.54
N PRO A 123 0.18 -20.54 21.71
CA PRO A 123 -0.58 -20.71 22.94
C PRO A 123 -2.00 -20.15 22.79
N ASP A 124 -2.95 -20.87 23.37
CA ASP A 124 -4.36 -20.46 23.40
C ASP A 124 -4.51 -19.03 23.92
N GLY A 125 -5.20 -18.20 23.15
CA GLY A 125 -5.54 -16.84 23.58
C GLY A 125 -4.61 -15.73 23.12
N VAL A 126 -3.44 -16.05 22.52
CA VAL A 126 -2.53 -15.03 21.96
C VAL A 126 -3.25 -14.13 20.96
N PHE A 127 -4.06 -14.71 20.08
CA PHE A 127 -4.80 -13.96 19.05
C PHE A 127 -6.22 -13.56 19.46
N LYS A 128 -6.75 -14.07 20.58
CA LYS A 128 -8.11 -13.73 21.05
C LYS A 128 -8.27 -12.21 21.27
N ARG A 129 -7.23 -11.53 21.73
CA ARG A 129 -7.25 -10.06 21.96
C ARG A 129 -7.33 -9.26 20.66
N VAL A 130 -6.87 -9.80 19.54
CA VAL A 130 -6.83 -9.09 18.26
C VAL A 130 -8.22 -9.03 17.60
N HIS A 131 -9.11 -9.97 17.95
CA HIS A 131 -10.48 -10.09 17.42
C HIS A 131 -10.51 -10.05 15.90
N LEU A 132 -9.84 -11.00 15.24
CA LEU A 132 -9.62 -10.96 13.78
C LEU A 132 -10.91 -10.99 12.97
N THR A 133 -11.98 -11.58 13.50
CA THR A 133 -13.32 -11.63 12.89
C THR A 133 -14.01 -10.26 12.78
N LYS A 134 -13.54 -9.22 13.48
CA LYS A 134 -14.14 -7.88 13.41
C LYS A 134 -13.80 -7.14 12.12
N TYR A 135 -12.68 -7.50 11.48
CA TYR A 135 -12.19 -6.85 10.27
C TYR A 135 -12.92 -7.38 9.04
N GLU A 136 -13.09 -6.54 8.02
CA GLU A 136 -13.57 -6.97 6.70
C GLU A 136 -12.54 -7.85 6.01
N VAL A 137 -11.26 -7.51 6.17
CA VAL A 137 -10.13 -8.32 5.74
C VAL A 137 -9.00 -8.18 6.74
N PHE A 138 -8.21 -9.24 6.93
CA PHE A 138 -6.88 -9.07 7.48
C PHE A 138 -5.85 -9.73 6.56
N PHE A 139 -4.69 -9.09 6.49
CA PHE A 139 -3.57 -9.51 5.68
C PHE A 139 -2.63 -10.36 6.51
N PHE A 140 -2.12 -11.41 5.88
CA PHE A 140 -1.25 -12.39 6.50
C PHE A 140 -0.03 -12.59 5.59
N PRO A 141 1.09 -11.89 5.86
CA PRO A 141 2.33 -12.00 5.10
C PRO A 141 2.99 -13.38 5.27
N MET A 142 3.33 -14.09 4.18
CA MET A 142 3.96 -15.42 4.24
C MET A 142 5.09 -15.56 3.21
N GLY A 143 6.30 -15.10 3.56
CA GLY A 143 7.50 -15.26 2.72
C GLY A 143 7.34 -14.68 1.31
N GLY A 144 7.14 -13.36 1.21
CA GLY A 144 6.90 -12.68 -0.06
C GLY A 144 5.49 -12.86 -0.66
N ARG A 145 4.69 -13.79 -0.13
CA ARG A 145 3.28 -13.98 -0.50
C ARG A 145 2.37 -13.17 0.41
N LEU A 146 1.27 -12.65 -0.16
CA LEU A 146 0.23 -11.97 0.59
C LEU A 146 -1.01 -12.86 0.66
N ILE A 147 -1.41 -13.25 1.86
CA ILE A 147 -2.72 -13.86 2.06
C ILE A 147 -3.71 -12.80 2.55
N ALA A 148 -4.83 -12.65 1.86
CA ALA A 148 -5.94 -11.80 2.29
C ALA A 148 -7.07 -12.68 2.81
N VAL A 149 -7.32 -12.62 4.12
CA VAL A 149 -8.35 -13.43 4.78
C VAL A 149 -9.61 -12.61 5.00
N TYR A 150 -10.74 -13.13 4.55
CA TYR A 150 -12.07 -12.55 4.56
C TYR A 150 -12.95 -13.33 5.56
N PRO A 151 -12.86 -13.05 6.87
CA PRO A 151 -13.41 -13.92 7.90
C PRO A 151 -14.93 -13.98 7.93
N ARG A 152 -15.64 -13.01 7.33
CA ARG A 152 -17.11 -13.02 7.25
C ARG A 152 -17.63 -13.88 6.10
N GLN A 153 -16.78 -14.16 5.13
CA GLN A 153 -17.12 -14.93 3.94
C GLN A 153 -16.41 -16.29 3.94
N ASP A 154 -15.68 -16.63 5.02
CA ASP A 154 -14.95 -17.89 5.18
C ASP A 154 -14.00 -18.19 4.01
N ILE A 155 -13.31 -17.15 3.52
CA ILE A 155 -12.41 -17.21 2.36
C ILE A 155 -11.03 -16.70 2.73
N PHE A 156 -9.99 -17.27 2.12
CA PHE A 156 -8.73 -16.58 1.96
C PHE A 156 -8.20 -16.62 0.52
N VAL A 157 -7.51 -15.55 0.14
CA VAL A 157 -6.98 -15.33 -1.20
C VAL A 157 -5.47 -15.27 -1.15
N ILE A 158 -4.81 -16.09 -1.95
CA ILE A 158 -3.35 -16.22 -2.01
C ILE A 158 -2.83 -15.39 -3.18
N PHE A 159 -2.10 -14.31 -2.90
CA PHE A 159 -1.39 -13.55 -3.94
C PHE A 159 0.09 -13.94 -3.89
N CYS A 160 0.53 -14.72 -4.89
CA CYS A 160 1.94 -15.10 -5.03
C CYS A 160 2.60 -14.49 -6.26
N PRO A 161 3.47 -13.48 -6.09
CA PRO A 161 4.20 -12.88 -7.20
C PRO A 161 5.06 -13.87 -7.99
N ARG A 162 5.60 -14.92 -7.36
CA ARG A 162 6.43 -15.93 -8.03
C ARG A 162 5.62 -17.00 -8.77
N GLY A 163 4.30 -17.03 -8.61
CA GLY A 163 3.41 -18.03 -9.22
C GLY A 163 3.41 -19.39 -8.50
N GLU A 164 4.35 -19.64 -7.60
CA GLU A 164 4.38 -20.81 -6.71
C GLU A 164 3.48 -20.53 -5.51
N GLY A 165 2.30 -21.12 -5.44
CA GLY A 165 1.33 -20.91 -4.35
C GLY A 165 1.85 -21.30 -2.95
N LEU A 166 0.94 -21.63 -2.04
CA LEU A 166 1.34 -22.32 -0.81
C LEU A 166 1.58 -23.80 -1.15
N THR A 167 2.55 -24.43 -0.48
CA THR A 167 2.61 -25.90 -0.47
C THR A 167 1.39 -26.45 0.28
N THR A 168 1.08 -27.73 0.08
CA THR A 168 0.00 -28.39 0.82
C THR A 168 0.20 -28.30 2.34
N ASP A 169 1.43 -28.42 2.82
CA ASP A 169 1.75 -28.29 4.24
C ASP A 169 1.56 -26.85 4.73
N GLU A 170 2.03 -25.85 3.98
CA GLU A 170 1.85 -24.43 4.32
C GLU A 170 0.37 -24.03 4.36
N GLU A 171 -0.44 -24.53 3.42
CA GLU A 171 -1.88 -24.31 3.38
C GLU A 171 -2.57 -24.99 4.57
N SER A 172 -2.23 -26.25 4.87
CA SER A 172 -2.75 -26.96 6.04
C SER A 172 -2.44 -26.22 7.33
N ASN A 173 -1.19 -25.77 7.50
CA ASN A 173 -0.78 -25.00 8.68
C ASN A 173 -1.55 -23.68 8.81
N LEU A 174 -1.80 -22.99 7.68
CA LEU A 174 -2.62 -21.77 7.67
C LEU A 174 -4.06 -22.06 8.07
N VAL A 175 -4.68 -23.11 7.51
CA VAL A 175 -6.06 -23.51 7.85
C VAL A 175 -6.19 -23.88 9.33
N GLU A 176 -5.25 -24.65 9.87
CA GLU A 176 -5.20 -24.98 11.30
C GLU A 176 -5.08 -23.71 12.16
N PHE A 177 -4.19 -22.79 11.78
CA PHE A 177 -4.05 -21.51 12.46
C PHE A 177 -5.38 -20.71 12.45
N LEU A 178 -6.03 -20.60 11.29
CA LEU A 178 -7.29 -19.87 11.13
C LEU A 178 -8.42 -20.50 11.95
N ASN A 179 -8.51 -21.82 11.97
CA ASN A 179 -9.52 -22.54 12.75
C ASN A 179 -9.32 -22.37 14.25
N ALA A 180 -8.07 -22.39 14.72
CA ALA A 180 -7.75 -22.19 16.13
C ALA A 180 -7.94 -20.73 16.59
N ASN A 181 -7.64 -19.74 15.72
CA ASN A 181 -7.47 -18.34 16.14
C ASN A 181 -8.49 -17.35 15.58
N VAL A 182 -9.25 -17.74 14.55
CA VAL A 182 -10.22 -16.86 13.87
C VAL A 182 -11.62 -17.41 14.05
N LYS A 183 -11.91 -18.57 13.45
CA LYS A 183 -13.20 -19.25 13.49
C LYS A 183 -13.02 -20.65 12.94
N GLN A 184 -13.59 -21.64 13.61
CA GLN A 184 -13.66 -23.00 13.10
C GLN A 184 -14.68 -23.08 11.95
N THR A 185 -14.19 -23.31 10.74
CA THR A 185 -15.00 -23.42 9.52
C THR A 185 -14.24 -24.17 8.44
N GLU A 186 -14.96 -24.56 7.38
CA GLU A 186 -14.33 -24.86 6.11
C GLU A 186 -13.99 -23.54 5.41
N TRP A 187 -12.74 -23.38 4.98
CA TRP A 187 -12.25 -22.17 4.33
C TRP A 187 -12.19 -22.38 2.82
N GLU A 188 -12.82 -21.49 2.05
CA GLU A 188 -12.65 -21.44 0.60
C GLU A 188 -11.30 -20.79 0.25
N VAL A 189 -10.47 -21.52 -0.51
CA VAL A 189 -9.15 -21.07 -0.95
C VAL A 189 -9.23 -20.57 -2.38
N ILE A 190 -8.59 -19.43 -2.66
CA ILE A 190 -8.50 -18.89 -4.02
C ILE A 190 -7.09 -18.45 -4.34
N ASP A 191 -6.68 -18.72 -5.57
CA ASP A 191 -5.55 -18.06 -6.19
C ASP A 191 -5.92 -16.64 -6.64
N GLY A 192 -5.31 -15.67 -5.95
CA GLY A 192 -5.39 -14.27 -6.30
C GLY A 192 -4.53 -13.95 -7.53
N THR A 193 -5.07 -13.16 -8.45
CA THR A 193 -4.30 -12.71 -9.61
C THR A 193 -3.28 -11.64 -9.19
N CYS A 194 -2.00 -11.89 -9.45
CA CYS A 194 -0.95 -10.88 -9.34
C CYS A 194 0.05 -11.00 -10.51
N PRO A 195 0.66 -9.89 -10.97
CA PRO A 195 1.66 -9.95 -12.03
C PRO A 195 2.88 -10.77 -11.62
N GLN A 196 3.24 -11.74 -12.46
CA GLN A 196 4.39 -12.61 -12.22
C GLN A 196 5.70 -11.81 -12.08
N GLN A 197 6.52 -12.29 -11.17
CA GLN A 197 7.84 -11.79 -10.85
C GLN A 197 8.89 -12.60 -11.61
N THR A 198 9.87 -11.90 -12.17
CA THR A 198 11.01 -12.51 -12.88
C THR A 198 12.34 -12.19 -12.20
N ASP A 199 12.34 -11.29 -11.23
CA ASP A 199 13.49 -10.95 -10.40
C ASP A 199 13.49 -11.78 -9.11
N ASP A 200 14.61 -11.84 -8.40
CA ASP A 200 14.80 -12.68 -7.21
C ASP A 200 14.66 -11.92 -5.87
N TRP A 201 14.37 -10.61 -5.92
CA TRP A 201 14.51 -9.71 -4.77
C TRP A 201 13.25 -8.92 -4.38
N SER A 202 12.24 -8.81 -5.25
CA SER A 202 11.15 -7.84 -5.06
C SER A 202 9.87 -8.40 -4.43
N ASP A 203 9.86 -9.64 -4.00
CA ASP A 203 8.68 -10.35 -3.51
C ASP A 203 8.01 -9.64 -2.31
N GLU A 204 8.77 -9.28 -1.27
CA GLU A 204 8.23 -8.52 -0.14
C GLU A 204 7.74 -7.13 -0.56
N LEU A 205 8.43 -6.48 -1.50
CA LEU A 205 8.03 -5.18 -1.99
C LEU A 205 6.72 -5.27 -2.79
N ARG A 206 6.56 -6.30 -3.62
CA ARG A 206 5.32 -6.58 -4.36
C ARG A 206 4.17 -6.89 -3.42
N MET A 207 4.42 -7.64 -2.36
CA MET A 207 3.47 -7.90 -1.29
C MET A 207 2.97 -6.60 -0.64
N LEU A 208 3.86 -5.67 -0.28
CA LEU A 208 3.49 -4.35 0.26
C LEU A 208 2.64 -3.53 -0.73
N ILE A 209 3.03 -3.51 -2.01
CA ILE A 209 2.28 -2.81 -3.07
C ILE A 209 0.86 -3.38 -3.22
N HIS A 210 0.73 -4.70 -3.20
CA HIS A 210 -0.57 -5.36 -3.35
C HIS A 210 -1.45 -5.14 -2.11
N MET A 211 -0.86 -5.15 -0.92
CA MET A 211 -1.56 -4.82 0.32
C MET A 211 -2.07 -3.38 0.31
N GLU A 212 -1.25 -2.40 -0.09
CA GLU A 212 -1.67 -1.01 -0.27
C GLU A 212 -2.83 -0.89 -1.28
N TYR A 213 -2.76 -1.66 -2.37
CA TYR A 213 -3.77 -1.66 -3.42
C TYR A 213 -5.12 -2.15 -2.89
N LEU A 214 -5.14 -3.25 -2.13
CA LEU A 214 -6.36 -3.77 -1.50
C LEU A 214 -6.94 -2.77 -0.49
N TRP A 215 -6.10 -2.13 0.33
CA TRP A 215 -6.55 -1.08 1.25
C TRP A 215 -7.25 0.09 0.54
N ARG A 216 -6.69 0.55 -0.59
CA ARG A 216 -7.26 1.66 -1.38
C ARG A 216 -8.58 1.29 -2.06
N ARG A 217 -8.73 0.03 -2.44
CA ARG A 217 -9.92 -0.49 -3.13
C ARG A 217 -11.00 -1.01 -2.18
N SER A 218 -10.87 -0.72 -0.89
CA SER A 218 -11.81 -1.16 0.15
C SER A 218 -11.94 -2.68 0.15
N PHE A 219 -10.80 -3.37 0.08
CA PHE A 219 -10.70 -4.81 0.34
C PHE A 219 -11.55 -5.68 -0.60
N ARG A 220 -11.65 -5.30 -1.88
CA ARG A 220 -12.39 -6.10 -2.87
C ARG A 220 -11.59 -7.34 -3.27
N ARG A 221 -12.16 -8.53 -3.02
CA ARG A 221 -11.67 -9.88 -3.42
C ARG A 221 -11.17 -9.94 -4.86
N ASN A 222 -11.98 -9.45 -5.82
CA ASN A 222 -11.70 -9.53 -7.26
C ASN A 222 -11.12 -8.23 -7.84
N SER A 223 -10.32 -7.49 -7.05
CA SER A 223 -9.74 -6.26 -7.56
C SER A 223 -8.61 -6.57 -8.54
N VAL A 224 -8.93 -6.62 -9.83
CA VAL A 224 -7.92 -6.79 -10.89
C VAL A 224 -6.95 -5.60 -10.83
N GLN A 225 -5.67 -5.88 -10.66
CA GLN A 225 -4.61 -4.89 -10.55
C GLN A 225 -4.31 -4.23 -11.91
N THR A 226 -5.30 -3.55 -12.47
CA THR A 226 -5.20 -2.87 -13.76
C THR A 226 -4.44 -1.56 -13.58
N GLY A 227 -3.16 -1.55 -13.98
CA GLY A 227 -2.37 -0.33 -14.10
C GLY A 227 -1.15 -0.20 -13.19
N ILE A 228 -0.90 -1.14 -12.27
CA ILE A 228 0.37 -1.17 -11.53
C ILE A 228 1.43 -1.84 -12.40
N ARG A 229 2.48 -1.08 -12.76
CA ARG A 229 3.61 -1.58 -13.55
C ARG A 229 4.69 -2.14 -12.64
N TYR A 230 5.21 -3.31 -12.98
CA TYR A 230 6.19 -4.08 -12.20
C TYR A 230 7.55 -4.24 -12.92
N ASP A 231 7.82 -3.43 -13.94
CA ASP A 231 9.13 -3.44 -14.60
C ASP A 231 10.26 -3.08 -13.62
N ALA A 232 11.48 -3.56 -13.89
CA ALA A 232 12.62 -3.45 -12.97
C ALA A 232 12.88 -2.00 -12.54
N LYS A 233 12.82 -1.03 -13.46
CA LYS A 233 13.00 0.40 -13.15
C LYS A 233 11.96 0.91 -12.15
N ARG A 234 10.70 0.49 -12.29
CA ARG A 234 9.63 0.84 -11.34
C ARG A 234 9.82 0.18 -9.99
N MET A 235 10.27 -1.07 -9.96
CA MET A 235 10.52 -1.76 -8.70
C MET A 235 11.70 -1.12 -7.95
N LEU A 236 12.78 -0.75 -8.64
CA LEU A 236 13.90 -0.02 -8.05
C LEU A 236 13.47 1.33 -7.47
N ALA A 237 12.66 2.09 -8.22
CA ALA A 237 12.12 3.36 -7.74
C ALA A 237 11.27 3.18 -6.47
N ARG A 238 10.49 2.10 -6.36
CA ARG A 238 9.68 1.78 -5.18
C ARG A 238 10.53 1.30 -4.00
N GLN A 239 11.56 0.49 -4.23
CA GLN A 239 12.52 0.08 -3.21
C GLN A 239 13.17 1.31 -2.56
N ARG A 240 13.62 2.25 -3.38
CA ARG A 240 14.19 3.52 -2.89
C ARG A 240 13.16 4.42 -2.23
N LEU A 241 11.95 4.50 -2.77
CA LEU A 241 10.87 5.25 -2.10
C LEU A 241 10.55 4.67 -0.73
N LEU A 242 10.53 3.33 -0.59
CA LEU A 242 10.33 2.66 0.69
C LEU A 242 11.47 3.00 1.66
N GLN A 243 12.73 2.92 1.22
CA GLN A 243 13.87 3.36 2.03
C GLN A 243 13.67 4.79 2.54
N CYS A 244 13.42 5.76 1.66
CA CYS A 244 13.21 7.15 2.07
C CYS A 244 12.00 7.31 3.00
N THR A 245 10.94 6.52 2.77
CA THR A 245 9.77 6.50 3.63
C THR A 245 10.15 6.05 5.03
N LEU A 246 10.98 5.01 5.18
CA LEU A 246 11.33 4.43 6.48
C LEU A 246 12.43 5.21 7.22
N GLU A 247 13.35 5.85 6.50
CA GLU A 247 14.42 6.69 7.08
C GLU A 247 13.92 8.04 7.59
N THR A 248 12.78 8.52 7.07
CA THR A 248 12.17 9.77 7.55
C THR A 248 11.16 9.48 8.67
N GLU A 249 10.90 10.44 9.56
CA GLU A 249 9.78 10.36 10.52
C GLU A 249 8.41 10.72 9.88
N GLY A 250 8.38 10.82 8.55
CA GLY A 250 7.22 11.28 7.78
C GLY A 250 6.08 10.26 7.69
N GLU A 251 4.99 10.70 7.06
CA GLU A 251 3.88 9.82 6.72
C GLU A 251 4.29 8.76 5.69
N TRP A 252 3.52 7.66 5.64
CA TRP A 252 3.64 6.65 4.59
C TRP A 252 3.56 7.28 3.20
N CYS A 253 4.58 7.08 2.37
CA CYS A 253 4.53 7.42 0.95
C CYS A 253 4.00 6.23 0.16
N SER A 254 3.05 6.51 -0.74
CA SER A 254 2.46 5.45 -1.57
C SER A 254 3.49 4.78 -2.47
N LEU A 255 3.51 3.44 -2.44
CA LEU A 255 4.26 2.62 -3.39
C LEU A 255 3.52 2.47 -4.73
N ILE A 256 2.25 2.85 -4.82
CA ILE A 256 1.44 2.80 -6.04
C ILE A 256 1.60 4.10 -6.84
N ASP A 257 1.47 5.24 -6.18
CA ASP A 257 1.52 6.57 -6.81
C ASP A 257 2.96 7.10 -6.92
N VAL A 258 3.89 6.28 -7.44
CA VAL A 258 5.28 6.68 -7.63
C VAL A 258 5.34 7.92 -8.51
N HIS A 259 5.87 9.02 -7.96
CA HIS A 259 5.83 10.35 -8.56
C HIS A 259 6.32 10.36 -10.02
N PRO A 260 5.70 11.15 -10.93
CA PRO A 260 6.10 11.21 -12.34
C PRO A 260 7.57 11.55 -12.63
N LYS A 261 8.27 12.20 -11.70
CA LYS A 261 9.73 12.45 -11.81
C LYS A 261 10.58 11.19 -11.65
N TRP A 262 10.04 10.17 -10.99
CA TRP A 262 10.61 8.83 -10.80
C TRP A 262 10.02 7.82 -11.80
N LYS A 263 9.16 8.28 -12.73
CA LYS A 263 8.30 7.45 -13.59
C LYS A 263 9.09 6.56 -14.54
N ASN A 264 10.29 6.97 -14.92
CA ASN A 264 11.03 6.40 -16.05
C ASN A 264 12.56 6.32 -15.83
N ARG A 265 13.08 6.59 -14.63
CA ARG A 265 14.51 6.52 -14.35
C ARG A 265 14.75 5.73 -13.07
N ALA A 266 15.56 4.67 -13.17
CA ALA A 266 16.21 4.12 -11.99
C ALA A 266 17.05 5.24 -11.35
N PRO A 267 17.17 5.29 -10.02
CA PRO A 267 18.14 6.19 -9.38
C PRO A 267 19.52 5.98 -10.02
N SER A 268 20.21 7.08 -10.35
CA SER A 268 21.45 7.04 -11.15
C SER A 268 22.61 6.31 -10.45
N ASP A 269 22.50 6.11 -9.14
CA ASP A 269 23.40 5.38 -8.25
C ASP A 269 23.06 3.88 -8.11
N MET A 270 22.08 3.39 -8.87
CA MET A 270 21.60 2.00 -8.79
C MET A 270 21.72 1.30 -10.13
N ALA A 271 22.31 0.09 -10.12
CA ALA A 271 22.33 -0.77 -11.29
C ALA A 271 20.97 -1.44 -11.49
N ASP A 272 20.59 -1.60 -12.76
CA ASP A 272 19.49 -2.50 -13.10
C ASP A 272 19.96 -3.93 -12.80
N PRO A 273 19.32 -4.68 -11.89
CA PRO A 273 19.75 -6.04 -11.58
C PRO A 273 19.62 -6.98 -12.78
N LEU A 274 18.86 -6.59 -13.82
CA LEU A 274 18.73 -7.31 -15.08
C LEU A 274 19.68 -6.84 -16.19
N SER A 275 20.46 -5.77 -15.97
CA SER A 275 21.51 -5.40 -16.92
C SER A 275 22.65 -6.39 -16.80
N VAL A 276 22.67 -7.37 -17.70
CA VAL A 276 23.82 -8.23 -17.90
C VAL A 276 24.99 -7.31 -18.25
N SER A 277 26.01 -7.28 -17.40
CA SER A 277 27.27 -6.63 -17.72
C SER A 277 27.85 -7.34 -18.94
N HIS A 278 27.77 -6.71 -20.12
CA HIS A 278 28.57 -7.16 -21.25
C HIS A 278 30.03 -6.96 -20.89
N PRO A 279 30.85 -8.02 -20.85
CA PRO A 279 32.28 -7.84 -20.68
C PRO A 279 32.80 -7.11 -21.93
N HIS A 280 33.44 -5.97 -21.70
CA HIS A 280 34.33 -5.33 -22.67
C HIS A 280 35.68 -6.04 -22.67
#